data_AF-A0A7K9XZG6-F1
#
_entry.id   AF-A0A7K9XZG6-F1
#
_cell.length_a   1.000
_cell.length_b   1.000
_cell.length_c   1.000
_cell.angle_alpha   90.00
_cell.angle_beta   90.00
_cell.angle_gamma   90.00
#
_symmetry.space_group_name_H-M   'P 1'
#
loop_
_entity.id
_entity.type
_entity.pdbx_description
1 polymer ?
#
loop_
_entity_poly.entity_id
_entity_poly.type
_entity_poly.pdbx_seq_one_letter_code
_entity_poly.pdbx_strand_id
1 'polypeptide(L)' 'TSRTPAPQCDLQGLWRNELGSNMTLSALDAAGTFSGSYHTAVTTTNKQILVSPLQGAQ' A
#
# COMPACT_ATOMS: atom_id res chain seq x y z
N THR A 1 23.27 12.68 -24.01
CA THR A 1 22.79 12.84 -22.63
C THR A 1 21.80 11.72 -22.34
N SER A 2 22.21 10.67 -21.64
CA SER A 2 21.29 9.59 -21.26
C SER A 2 20.45 10.06 -20.07
N ARG A 3 19.17 10.29 -20.29
CA ARG A 3 18.19 10.56 -19.22
C ARG A 3 18.10 9.31 -18.37
N THR A 4 18.57 9.37 -17.12
CA THR A 4 18.28 8.34 -16.11
C THR A 4 16.76 8.19 -16.07
N PRO A 5 16.21 6.96 -16.21
CA PRO A 5 14.77 6.75 -16.07
C PRO A 5 14.34 7.33 -14.73
N ALA A 6 13.24 8.08 -14.72
CA ALA A 6 12.60 8.43 -13.45
C ALA A 6 12.34 7.11 -12.69
N PRO A 7 12.55 7.06 -11.36
CA PRO A 7 12.19 5.88 -10.59
C PRO A 7 10.75 5.53 -10.92
N GLN A 8 10.53 4.30 -11.39
CA GLN A 8 9.20 3.78 -11.65
C GLN A 8 8.46 3.81 -10.31
N CYS A 9 7.35 4.54 -10.23
CA CYS A 9 6.56 4.69 -9.01
C CYS A 9 5.81 3.39 -8.68
N ASP A 10 6.54 2.30 -8.48
CA ASP A 10 6.01 1.00 -8.07
C ASP A 10 5.49 1.09 -6.64
N LEU A 11 4.23 0.70 -6.45
CA LEU A 11 3.58 0.70 -5.15
C LEU A 11 3.97 -0.50 -4.28
N GLN A 12 4.68 -1.50 -4.82
CA GLN A 12 5.17 -2.63 -4.03
C GLN A 12 5.99 -2.16 -2.82
N GLY A 13 5.70 -2.72 -1.65
CA GLY A 13 6.52 -2.54 -0.45
C GLY A 13 5.73 -2.14 0.78
N LEU A 14 6.46 -1.58 1.75
CA LEU A 14 5.90 -1.13 3.03
C LEU A 14 5.74 0.39 3.01
N TRP A 15 4.56 0.83 3.41
CA TRP A 15 4.17 2.23 3.44
C TRP A 15 3.63 2.59 4.81
N ARG A 16 3.84 3.85 5.17
CA ARG A 16 3.25 4.45 6.36
C ARG A 16 2.68 5.81 5.99
N ASN A 17 1.49 6.13 6.51
CA ASN A 17 0.92 7.47 6.36
C ASN A 17 1.20 8.34 7.60
N GLU A 18 0.88 9.62 7.49
CA GLU A 18 1.09 10.61 8.57
C GLU A 18 0.28 10.33 9.84
N LEU A 19 -0.82 9.57 9.74
CA LEU A 19 -1.61 9.13 10.90
C LEU A 19 -0.97 7.93 11.62
N GLY A 20 0.09 7.35 11.06
CA GLY A 20 0.79 6.19 11.60
C GLY A 20 0.24 4.84 11.16
N SER A 21 -0.72 4.80 10.24
CA SER A 21 -1.21 3.54 9.66
C SER A 21 -0.15 2.93 8.76
N ASN A 22 -0.05 1.60 8.79
CA ASN A 22 0.88 0.84 7.95
C ASN A 22 0.13 0.11 6.83
N MET A 23 0.77 0.00 5.68
CA MET A 23 0.28 -0.74 4.52
C MET A 23 1.41 -1.57 3.91
N THR A 24 1.11 -2.80 3.52
CA THR A 24 2.04 -3.66 2.77
C THR A 24 1.40 -4.07 1.46
N LEU A 25 2.05 -3.79 0.33
CA LEU A 25 1.57 -4.09 -1.01
C LEU A 25 2.45 -5.13 -1.72
N SER A 26 1.82 -6.08 -2.40
CA SER A 26 2.48 -7.03 -3.30
C SER A 26 3.00 -6.32 -4.56
N ALA A 27 3.78 -7.06 -5.37
CA ALA A 27 4.00 -6.65 -6.75
C ALA A 27 2.67 -6.57 -7.50
N LEU A 28 2.63 -5.72 -8.54
CA LEU A 28 1.57 -5.74 -9.54
C LEU A 28 1.59 -7.08 -10.30
N ASP A 29 0.42 -7.60 -10.62
CA ASP A 29 0.27 -8.66 -11.61
C ASP A 29 0.32 -8.12 -13.04
N ALA A 30 0.17 -9.01 -14.02
CA ALA A 30 0.20 -8.65 -15.44
C ALA A 30 -0.95 -7.71 -15.87
N ALA A 31 -2.02 -7.60 -15.07
CA ALA A 31 -3.13 -6.70 -15.29
C ALA A 31 -2.97 -5.36 -14.53
N GLY A 32 -1.85 -5.15 -13.83
CA GLY A 32 -1.63 -3.97 -13.00
C GLY A 32 -2.37 -4.02 -11.66
N THR A 33 -2.91 -5.18 -11.27
CA THR A 33 -3.62 -5.35 -10.00
C THR A 33 -2.64 -5.71 -8.89
N PHE A 34 -2.88 -5.20 -7.68
CA PHE A 34 -2.13 -5.58 -6.48
C PHE A 34 -3.08 -6.00 -5.35
N SER A 35 -2.52 -6.78 -4.44
CA SER A 35 -3.13 -7.12 -3.16
C SER A 35 -2.22 -6.66 -2.02
N GLY A 36 -2.78 -6.58 -0.82
CA GLY A 36 -2.00 -6.17 0.33
C GLY A 36 -2.77 -6.24 1.63
N SER A 37 -2.18 -5.63 2.65
CA SER A 37 -2.78 -5.49 3.96
C SER A 37 -2.67 -4.06 4.45
N TYR A 38 -3.69 -3.62 5.18
CA TYR A 38 -3.75 -2.31 5.81
C TYR A 38 -4.00 -2.47 7.30
N HIS A 39 -3.14 -1.86 8.11
CA HIS A 39 -3.29 -1.78 9.55
C HIS A 39 -3.48 -0.30 9.92
N THR A 40 -4.73 0.10 10.13
CA THR A 40 -5.04 1.49 10.50
C THR A 40 -4.55 1.81 11.92
N ALA A 41 -4.03 3.02 12.14
CA ALA A 41 -3.70 3.50 13.48
C ALA A 41 -4.89 4.14 14.21
N VAL A 42 -5.97 4.49 13.48
CA VAL A 42 -7.14 5.19 14.01
C VAL A 42 -8.45 4.53 13.54
N THR A 43 -9.49 4.63 14.36
CA THR A 43 -10.83 4.09 14.07
C THR A 43 -11.91 4.98 14.68
N THR A 44 -13.08 5.05 14.04
CA THR A 44 -14.25 5.80 14.54
C THR A 44 -15.15 4.96 15.46
N THR A 45 -14.79 3.69 15.69
CA THR A 45 -15.56 2.74 16.51
C THR A 45 -14.74 2.29 17.70
N ASN A 46 -15.40 1.82 18.77
CA ASN A 46 -14.72 1.22 19.92
C ASN A 46 -14.32 -0.25 19.69
N LYS A 47 -14.30 -0.71 18.44
CA LYS A 47 -13.90 -2.08 18.10
C LYS A 47 -12.38 -2.18 18.04
N GLN A 48 -11.87 -3.37 18.35
CA GLN A 48 -10.46 -3.68 18.18
C GLN A 48 -10.04 -3.47 16.71
N ILE A 49 -8.94 -2.75 16.52
CA ILE A 49 -8.29 -2.63 15.21
C ILE A 49 -7.64 -3.97 14.87
N LEU A 50 -7.93 -4.46 13.67
CA LEU A 50 -7.33 -5.66 13.09
C LEU A 50 -6.74 -5.31 11.73
N VAL A 51 -5.82 -6.15 11.25
CA VAL A 51 -5.29 -6.05 9.89
C VAL A 51 -6.40 -6.40 8.90
N SER A 52 -6.59 -5.54 7.91
CA SER A 52 -7.60 -5.73 6.86
C SER A 52 -6.94 -6.01 5.51
N PRO A 53 -7.48 -6.93 4.70
CA PRO A 53 -7.02 -7.12 3.32
C PRO A 53 -7.38 -5.90 2.47
N LEU A 54 -6.53 -5.58 1.50
CA LEU A 54 -6.79 -4.56 0.48
C LEU A 54 -6.46 -5.10 -0.91
N GLN A 55 -7.18 -4.62 -1.93
CA GLN A 55 -6.96 -4.90 -3.35
C GLN A 55 -7.14 -3.61 -4.14
N GLY A 56 -6.36 -3.43 -5.20
CA GLY A 56 -6.40 -2.25 -6.07
C GLY A 56 -5.67 -2.48 -7.39
N ALA A 57 -5.61 -1.46 -8.23
CA ALA A 57 -4.85 -1.47 -9.49
C ALA A 57 -4.13 -0.13 -9.70
N GLN A 58 -3.04 -0.14 -10.48
CA GLN A 58 -2.21 1.04 -10.80
C GLN A 58 -2.07 1.24 -12.31
#